data_AF-A0A4Q4D1K5-F1
#
_entry.id   AF-A0A4Q4D1K5-F1
#
_cell.length_a   1.000
_cell.length_b   1.000
_cell.length_c   1.000
_cell.angle_alpha   90.00
_cell.angle_beta   90.00
_cell.angle_gamma   90.00
#
_symmetry.space_group_name_H-M   'P 1'
#
loop_
_entity.id
_entity.type
_entity.pdbx_description
1 polymer ?
#
loop_
_entity_poly.entity_id
_entity_poly.type
_entity_poly.pdbx_seq_one_letter_code
_entity_poly.pdbx_strand_id
1 'polypeptide(L)'
;MPRPTPPGWIQVVREGPAVVLAGAVLIALQLGLRAWQLYPSWFYADDYRLLDDATGTPFGLDYLLEPFDSQFMPLGRAMAWVVADSGHVDWTLAATLTIGVQVLASAACLWMLVTLFGARWGVLAPLALYLTSALSLPGLMWWAASLNQIPLQAVVFAAVAAWVRYLR
;
A
#
# COMPACT_ATOMS: atom_id res chain seq x y z
N MET A 1 27.92 17.29 39.81
CA MET A 1 26.50 17.65 39.68
C MET A 1 25.86 16.77 38.61
N PRO A 2 24.75 16.06 38.88
CA PRO A 2 24.01 15.35 37.84
C PRO A 2 23.39 16.38 36.88
N ARG A 3 23.48 16.16 35.57
CA ARG A 3 22.78 17.02 34.59
C ARG A 3 21.26 16.81 34.74
N PRO A 4 20.44 17.86 34.70
CA PRO A 4 19.00 17.71 34.72
C PRO A 4 18.54 16.88 33.52
N THR A 5 17.71 15.87 33.77
CA THR A 5 17.04 15.11 32.71
C THR A 5 16.12 16.06 31.95
N PRO A 6 16.22 16.13 30.61
CA PRO A 6 15.36 17.01 29.83
C PRO A 6 13.89 16.55 29.99
N PRO A 7 12.94 17.50 29.97
CA PRO A 7 11.52 17.17 30.04
C PRO A 7 11.09 16.27 28.87
N GLY A 8 10.18 15.33 29.14
CA GLY A 8 9.84 14.23 28.22
C GLY A 8 9.40 14.65 26.81
N TRP A 9 8.85 15.86 26.63
CA TRP A 9 8.50 16.38 25.31
C TRP A 9 9.73 16.60 24.40
N ILE A 10 10.91 16.90 24.95
CA ILE A 10 12.17 17.02 24.19
C ILE A 10 12.63 15.65 23.69
N GLN A 11 12.40 14.59 24.47
CA GLN A 11 12.71 13.22 24.05
C GLN A 11 11.79 12.77 22.91
N VAL A 12 10.48 13.03 23.01
CA VAL A 12 9.51 12.73 21.94
C VAL A 12 9.86 13.44 20.62
N VAL A 13 10.29 14.71 20.68
CA VAL A 13 10.72 15.46 19.48
C VAL A 13 12.00 14.89 18.87
N ARG A 14 12.94 14.41 19.69
CA ARG A 14 14.19 13.79 19.21
C ARG A 14 14.00 12.37 18.66
N GLU A 15 13.07 11.60 19.22
CA GLU A 15 12.78 10.24 18.77
C GLU A 15 12.00 10.20 17.46
N GLY A 16 11.25 11.27 17.13
CA GLY A 16 10.38 11.30 15.97
C GLY A 16 11.06 10.91 14.64
N PRO A 17 12.19 11.53 14.26
CA PRO A 17 12.93 11.16 13.05
C PRO A 17 13.42 9.70 13.07
N ALA A 18 13.88 9.21 14.23
CA ALA A 18 14.38 7.85 14.36
C ALA A 18 13.27 6.80 14.21
N VAL A 19 12.09 7.06 14.78
CA VAL A 19 10.90 6.19 14.66
C VAL A 19 10.42 6.13 13.21
N VAL A 20 10.35 7.26 12.52
CA VAL A 20 9.95 7.30 11.10
C VAL A 20 10.97 6.56 10.23
N LEU A 21 12.27 6.76 10.48
CA LEU A 21 13.32 6.03 9.77
C LEU A 21 13.24 4.52 10.01
N ALA A 22 13.06 4.09 11.26
CA ALA A 22 12.87 2.68 11.59
C ALA A 22 11.64 2.09 10.90
N GLY A 23 10.52 2.84 10.86
CA GLY A 23 9.33 2.46 10.10
C GLY A 23 9.60 2.33 8.60
N ALA A 24 10.33 3.28 8.00
CA ALA A 24 10.72 3.22 6.59
C ALA A 24 11.61 2.00 6.28
N VAL A 25 12.54 1.65 7.17
CA VAL A 25 13.36 0.43 7.04
C VAL A 25 12.51 -0.83 7.10
N LEU A 26 11.56 -0.92 8.04
CA LEU A 26 10.63 -2.06 8.10
C LEU A 26 9.81 -2.20 6.82
N ILE A 27 9.33 -1.08 6.27
CA ILE A 27 8.62 -1.04 4.98
C ILE A 27 9.54 -1.53 3.85
N ALA A 28 10.77 -1.02 3.76
CA ALA A 28 11.72 -1.43 2.72
C ALA A 28 12.05 -2.93 2.78
N LEU A 29 12.27 -3.47 3.98
CA LEU A 29 12.51 -4.90 4.19
C LEU A 29 11.30 -5.74 3.74
N GLN A 30 10.09 -5.31 4.11
CA GLN A 30 8.87 -6.00 3.70
C GLN A 30 8.68 -5.94 2.18
N LEU A 31 8.89 -4.79 1.56
CA LEU A 31 8.78 -4.62 0.11
C LEU A 31 9.79 -5.48 -0.65
N GLY A 32 11.02 -5.61 -0.13
CA GLY A 32 12.02 -6.53 -0.70
C GLY A 32 11.55 -7.98 -0.68
N LEU A 33 10.94 -8.42 0.43
CA LEU A 33 10.34 -9.75 0.51
C LEU A 33 9.16 -9.91 -0.46
N ARG A 34 8.29 -8.90 -0.58
CA ARG A 34 7.16 -8.93 -1.52
C ARG A 34 7.61 -8.95 -2.97
N ALA A 35 8.62 -8.14 -3.32
CA ALA A 35 9.22 -8.13 -4.64
C ALA A 35 9.79 -9.51 -4.99
N TRP A 36 10.55 -10.12 -4.07
CA TRP A 36 11.11 -11.45 -4.26
C TRP A 36 10.02 -12.52 -4.53
N GLN A 37 8.84 -12.39 -3.90
CA GLN A 37 7.70 -13.27 -4.15
C GLN A 37 6.97 -12.96 -5.47
N LEU A 38 6.76 -11.68 -5.76
CA LEU A 38 5.85 -11.23 -6.82
C LEU A 38 6.51 -11.25 -8.21
N TYR A 39 7.75 -10.78 -8.36
CA TYR A 39 8.40 -10.69 -9.68
C TYR A 39 8.54 -12.03 -10.43
N PRO A 40 8.83 -13.19 -9.78
CA PRO A 40 8.88 -14.48 -10.48
C PRO A 40 7.50 -15.13 -10.68
N SER A 41 6.41 -14.49 -10.25
CA SER A 41 5.04 -15.04 -10.36
C SER A 41 4.46 -14.82 -11.77
N TRP A 42 3.16 -15.05 -11.95
CA TRP A 42 2.45 -14.94 -13.23
C TRP A 42 0.97 -14.65 -13.02
N PHE A 43 0.29 -14.20 -14.08
CA PHE A 43 -1.16 -13.97 -14.05
C PHE A 43 -1.94 -15.28 -13.88
N TYR A 44 -3.00 -15.23 -13.07
CA TYR A 44 -3.81 -16.37 -12.68
C TYR A 44 -5.31 -16.07 -12.73
N ALA A 45 -6.09 -17.04 -13.23
CA ALA A 45 -7.55 -17.02 -13.23
C ALA A 45 -8.16 -15.68 -13.72
N ASP A 46 -8.81 -14.94 -12.83
CA ASP A 46 -9.54 -13.71 -13.16
C ASP A 46 -8.65 -12.54 -13.59
N ASP A 47 -7.34 -12.65 -13.39
CA ASP A 47 -6.36 -11.69 -13.92
C ASP A 47 -6.49 -11.55 -15.44
N TYR A 48 -6.68 -12.67 -16.15
CA TYR A 48 -6.86 -12.65 -17.60
C TYR A 48 -8.19 -12.03 -18.02
N ARG A 49 -9.28 -12.27 -17.26
CA ARG A 49 -10.57 -11.61 -17.52
C ARG A 49 -10.47 -10.10 -17.33
N LEU A 50 -9.76 -9.67 -16.29
CA LEU A 50 -9.57 -8.27 -16.00
C LEU A 50 -8.75 -7.56 -17.10
N LEU A 51 -7.73 -8.23 -17.63
CA LEU A 51 -6.94 -7.73 -18.77
C LEU A 51 -7.76 -7.74 -20.07
N ASP A 52 -8.51 -8.80 -20.34
CA ASP A 52 -9.36 -8.92 -21.54
C ASP A 52 -10.40 -7.79 -21.57
N ASP A 53 -11.08 -7.53 -20.44
CA ASP A 53 -12.04 -6.44 -20.31
C ASP A 53 -11.41 -5.04 -20.50
N ALA A 54 -10.14 -4.89 -20.12
CA ALA A 54 -9.38 -3.66 -20.34
C ALA A 54 -8.89 -3.49 -21.79
N THR A 55 -8.70 -4.60 -22.52
CA THR A 55 -8.08 -4.60 -23.85
C THR A 55 -9.02 -4.00 -24.88
N GLY A 56 -8.57 -2.92 -25.54
CA GLY A 56 -9.38 -2.23 -26.55
C GLY A 56 -10.47 -1.31 -25.97
N THR A 57 -10.60 -1.25 -24.64
CA THR A 57 -11.51 -0.32 -23.97
C THR A 57 -10.81 1.03 -23.73
N PRO A 58 -11.39 2.17 -24.16
CA PRO A 58 -10.80 3.48 -23.93
C PRO A 58 -10.67 3.80 -22.42
N PHE A 59 -9.56 4.43 -22.03
CA PHE A 59 -9.43 4.93 -20.66
C PHE A 59 -10.43 6.06 -20.42
N GLY A 60 -11.31 5.90 -19.43
CA GLY A 60 -12.33 6.89 -19.12
C GLY A 60 -13.11 6.56 -17.86
N LEU A 61 -13.92 7.51 -17.39
CA LEU A 61 -14.74 7.32 -16.20
C LEU A 61 -15.70 6.14 -16.31
N ASP A 62 -16.27 5.91 -17.49
CA ASP A 62 -17.18 4.78 -17.73
C ASP A 62 -16.49 3.45 -17.44
N TYR A 63 -15.26 3.25 -17.94
CA TYR A 63 -14.46 2.07 -17.67
C TYR A 63 -14.03 1.94 -16.20
N LEU A 64 -13.60 3.05 -15.59
CA LEU A 64 -13.10 3.07 -14.21
C LEU A 64 -14.21 2.81 -13.19
N LEU A 65 -15.43 3.26 -13.46
CA LEU A 65 -16.57 3.13 -12.56
C LEU A 65 -17.37 1.84 -12.80
N GLU A 66 -17.13 1.14 -13.90
CA GLU A 66 -17.76 -0.15 -14.18
C GLU A 66 -17.23 -1.24 -13.20
N PRO A 67 -18.11 -1.93 -12.46
CA PRO A 67 -17.70 -3.01 -11.57
C PRO A 67 -17.13 -4.20 -12.34
N PHE A 68 -16.00 -4.72 -11.88
CA PHE A 68 -15.46 -5.99 -12.38
C PHE A 68 -15.84 -7.11 -11.44
N ASP A 69 -16.58 -8.11 -11.93
CA ASP A 69 -17.04 -9.26 -11.13
C ASP A 69 -17.68 -8.83 -9.79
N SER A 70 -18.63 -7.88 -9.86
CA SER A 70 -19.30 -7.22 -8.73
C SER A 70 -18.43 -6.32 -7.83
N GLN A 71 -17.14 -6.20 -8.10
CA GLN A 71 -16.21 -5.39 -7.32
C GLN A 71 -16.04 -4.00 -7.92
N PHE A 72 -16.45 -2.98 -7.16
CA PHE A 72 -16.17 -1.58 -7.50
C PHE A 72 -14.73 -1.23 -7.11
N MET A 73 -13.83 -1.12 -8.10
CA MET A 73 -12.39 -0.95 -7.87
C MET A 73 -11.71 -0.01 -8.87
N PRO A 74 -12.03 1.30 -8.89
CA PRO A 74 -11.56 2.23 -9.92
C PRO A 74 -10.03 2.31 -10.04
N LEU A 75 -9.30 2.24 -8.93
CA LEU A 75 -7.83 2.23 -8.98
C LEU A 75 -7.29 0.90 -9.53
N GLY A 76 -7.92 -0.22 -9.19
CA GLY A 76 -7.58 -1.53 -9.76
C GLY A 76 -7.86 -1.59 -11.27
N ARG A 77 -8.99 -1.04 -11.71
CA ARG A 77 -9.34 -0.86 -13.14
C ARG A 77 -8.27 -0.05 -13.86
N ALA A 78 -7.87 1.09 -13.30
CA ALA A 78 -6.83 1.92 -13.89
C ALA A 78 -5.50 1.18 -14.07
N MET A 79 -5.09 0.40 -13.07
CA MET A 79 -3.87 -0.42 -13.14
C MET A 79 -3.98 -1.52 -14.20
N ALA A 80 -5.13 -2.21 -14.27
CA ALA A 80 -5.37 -3.22 -15.30
C ALA A 80 -5.32 -2.63 -16.71
N TRP A 81 -5.89 -1.44 -16.90
CA TRP A 81 -5.80 -0.71 -18.16
C TRP A 81 -4.37 -0.38 -18.56
N VAL A 82 -3.54 0.14 -17.63
CA VAL A 82 -2.13 0.43 -17.91
C VAL A 82 -1.37 -0.83 -18.35
N VAL A 83 -1.66 -1.97 -17.72
CA VAL A 83 -1.01 -3.24 -18.08
C VAL A 83 -1.50 -3.72 -19.45
N ALA A 84 -2.80 -3.66 -19.74
CA ALA A 84 -3.37 -4.05 -21.03
C ALA A 84 -2.90 -3.15 -22.18
N ASP A 85 -2.82 -1.84 -21.96
CA ASP A 85 -2.37 -0.84 -22.95
C ASP A 85 -0.88 -0.95 -23.30
N SER A 86 -0.08 -1.64 -22.46
CA SER A 86 1.34 -1.93 -22.77
C SER A 86 1.54 -2.82 -24.02
N GLY A 87 0.44 -3.33 -24.61
CA GLY A 87 0.42 -4.10 -25.85
C GLY A 87 0.76 -5.58 -25.69
N HIS A 88 1.14 -5.99 -24.48
CA HIS A 88 1.52 -7.37 -24.15
C HIS A 88 1.08 -7.68 -22.71
N VAL A 89 0.89 -8.97 -22.40
CA VAL A 89 0.62 -9.43 -21.04
C VAL A 89 1.93 -9.37 -20.23
N ASP A 90 2.28 -8.17 -19.75
CA ASP A 90 3.54 -7.90 -19.04
C ASP A 90 3.36 -8.03 -17.51
N TRP A 91 3.81 -9.17 -16.99
CA TRP A 91 3.80 -9.42 -15.55
C TRP A 91 4.77 -8.50 -14.78
N THR A 92 5.89 -8.11 -15.37
CA THR A 92 6.88 -7.25 -14.71
C THR A 92 6.27 -5.88 -14.45
N LEU A 93 5.53 -5.34 -15.42
CA LEU A 93 4.78 -4.10 -15.26
C LEU A 93 3.70 -4.23 -14.18
N ALA A 94 2.89 -5.29 -14.23
CA ALA A 94 1.85 -5.55 -13.22
C ALA A 94 2.44 -5.64 -11.81
N ALA A 95 3.51 -6.42 -11.63
CA ALA A 95 4.22 -6.55 -10.36
C ALA A 95 4.79 -5.20 -9.88
N THR A 96 5.39 -4.42 -10.78
CA THR A 96 5.96 -3.10 -10.46
C THR A 96 4.88 -2.14 -9.97
N LEU A 97 3.73 -2.07 -10.65
CA LEU A 97 2.60 -1.25 -10.24
C LEU A 97 2.05 -1.70 -8.88
N THR A 98 1.86 -3.00 -8.67
CA THR A 98 1.38 -3.55 -7.40
C THR A 98 2.33 -3.21 -6.24
N ILE A 99 3.66 -3.33 -6.43
CA ILE A 99 4.65 -2.92 -5.44
C ILE A 99 4.59 -1.40 -5.20
N GLY A 100 4.41 -0.60 -6.25
CA GLY A 100 4.24 0.85 -6.13
C GLY A 100 3.05 1.23 -5.25
N VAL A 101 1.89 0.59 -5.42
CA VAL A 101 0.72 0.84 -4.56
C VAL A 101 0.96 0.29 -3.15
N GLN A 102 1.66 -0.84 -2.99
CA GLN A 102 2.04 -1.36 -1.67
C GLN A 102 2.94 -0.37 -0.90
N VAL A 103 3.84 0.35 -1.58
CA VAL A 103 4.62 1.45 -0.99
C VAL A 103 3.68 2.53 -0.45
N LEU A 104 2.70 2.97 -1.26
CA LEU A 104 1.73 3.99 -0.85
C LEU A 104 0.90 3.53 0.34
N ALA A 105 0.40 2.29 0.34
CA ALA A 105 -0.38 1.72 1.43
C ALA A 105 0.44 1.66 2.73
N SER A 106 1.70 1.21 2.64
CA SER A 106 2.60 1.08 3.79
C SER A 106 3.01 2.44 4.36
N ALA A 107 3.31 3.41 3.49
CA ALA A 107 3.60 4.78 3.89
C ALA A 107 2.38 5.47 4.52
N ALA A 108 1.19 5.28 3.95
CA ALA A 108 -0.05 5.80 4.50
C ALA A 108 -0.36 5.18 5.87
N CYS A 109 -0.10 3.88 6.07
CA CYS A 109 -0.22 3.22 7.37
C CYS A 109 0.71 3.85 8.42
N LEU A 110 2.00 4.00 8.11
CA LEU A 110 2.96 4.66 9.01
C LEU A 110 2.54 6.10 9.31
N TRP A 111 2.13 6.85 8.28
CA TRP A 111 1.65 8.22 8.45
C TRP A 111 0.42 8.29 9.37
N MET A 112 -0.55 7.40 9.18
CA MET A 112 -1.74 7.29 10.04
C MET A 112 -1.34 6.99 11.49
N LEU A 113 -0.50 5.98 11.73
CA LEU A 113 -0.11 5.59 13.08
C LEU A 113 0.64 6.71 13.80
N VAL A 114 1.57 7.38 13.13
CA VAL A 114 2.29 8.54 13.68
C VAL A 114 1.34 9.71 13.94
N THR A 115 0.37 9.93 13.06
CA THR A 115 -0.64 10.99 13.24
C THR A 115 -1.53 10.70 14.45
N LEU A 116 -2.00 9.47 14.62
CA LEU A 116 -2.87 9.06 15.71
C LEU A 116 -2.14 9.10 17.07
N PHE A 117 -0.95 8.50 17.13
CA PHE A 117 -0.29 8.15 18.39
C PHE A 117 1.00 8.93 18.69
N GLY A 118 1.42 9.83 17.79
CA GLY A 118 2.73 10.46 17.83
C GLY A 118 3.85 9.55 17.36
N ALA A 119 5.02 10.12 17.06
CA ALA A 119 6.18 9.39 16.59
C ALA A 119 6.94 8.73 17.75
N ARG A 120 6.37 7.64 18.29
CA ARG A 120 6.93 6.83 19.39
C ARG A 120 7.16 5.38 18.97
N TRP A 121 8.15 4.72 19.56
CA TRP A 121 8.53 3.34 19.24
C TRP A 121 7.37 2.32 19.27
N GLY A 122 6.37 2.54 20.12
CA GLY A 122 5.18 1.68 20.18
C GLY A 122 4.37 1.60 18.88
N VAL A 123 4.54 2.56 17.94
CA VAL A 123 3.92 2.54 16.60
C VAL A 123 4.49 1.43 15.71
N LEU A 124 5.73 1.00 15.94
CA LEU A 124 6.36 -0.01 15.08
C LEU A 124 5.71 -1.39 15.23
N ALA A 125 5.14 -1.72 16.38
CA ALA A 125 4.44 -2.99 16.60
C ALA A 125 3.19 -3.15 15.71
N PRO A 126 2.21 -2.22 15.71
CA PRO A 126 1.08 -2.31 14.79
C PRO A 126 1.48 -2.16 13.32
N LEU A 127 2.53 -1.37 13.01
CA LEU A 127 3.07 -1.30 11.65
C LEU A 127 3.62 -2.66 11.20
N ALA A 128 4.45 -3.31 12.03
CA ALA A 128 4.99 -4.62 11.72
C ALA A 128 3.86 -5.65 11.53
N LEU A 129 2.86 -5.65 12.41
CA LEU A 129 1.68 -6.51 12.27
C LEU A 129 0.97 -6.31 10.93
N TYR A 130 0.75 -5.05 10.51
CA TYR A 130 0.18 -4.75 9.20
C TYR A 130 1.06 -5.28 8.05
N LEU A 131 2.36 -4.99 8.08
CA LEU A 131 3.32 -5.35 7.04
C LEU A 131 3.45 -6.86 6.85
N THR A 132 3.38 -7.62 7.95
CA THR A 132 3.53 -9.08 7.97
C THR A 132 2.19 -9.83 8.02
N SER A 133 1.06 -9.12 8.03
CA SER A 133 -0.25 -9.77 8.14
C SER A 133 -0.48 -10.77 7.01
N ALA A 134 -1.04 -11.93 7.36
CA ALA A 134 -1.42 -12.95 6.39
C ALA A 134 -2.48 -12.44 5.40
N LEU A 135 -3.25 -11.39 5.73
CA LEU A 135 -4.23 -10.79 4.80
C LEU A 135 -3.59 -10.33 3.48
N SER A 136 -2.31 -9.94 3.48
CA SER A 136 -1.61 -9.47 2.29
C SER A 136 -0.82 -10.57 1.56
N LEU A 137 -0.80 -11.83 2.04
CA LEU A 137 -0.10 -12.93 1.38
C LEU A 137 -0.90 -13.57 0.23
N PRO A 138 -2.15 -14.06 0.43
CA PRO A 138 -2.95 -14.60 -0.67
C PRO A 138 -3.27 -13.53 -1.73
N GLY A 139 -3.52 -12.30 -1.28
CA GLY A 139 -3.83 -11.18 -2.16
C GLY A 139 -2.66 -10.74 -3.04
N LEU A 140 -1.41 -11.14 -2.80
CA LEU A 140 -0.30 -10.85 -3.71
C LEU A 140 -0.05 -11.97 -4.72
N MET A 141 -0.44 -13.21 -4.41
CA MET A 141 -0.34 -14.32 -5.36
C MET A 141 -1.48 -14.33 -6.39
N TRP A 142 -2.58 -13.65 -6.09
CA TRP A 142 -3.69 -13.41 -7.00
C TRP A 142 -3.80 -11.92 -7.30
N TRP A 143 -3.40 -11.53 -8.51
CA TRP A 143 -3.21 -10.12 -8.83
C TRP A 143 -4.51 -9.30 -8.82
N ALA A 144 -5.61 -9.82 -9.35
CA ALA A 144 -6.91 -9.13 -9.35
C ALA A 144 -7.39 -8.84 -7.90
N ALA A 145 -7.17 -9.77 -6.96
CA ALA A 145 -7.45 -9.52 -5.55
C ALA A 145 -6.55 -8.42 -4.96
N SER A 146 -5.27 -8.37 -5.37
CA SER A 146 -4.31 -7.32 -5.00
C SER A 146 -4.79 -5.93 -5.40
N LEU A 147 -5.33 -5.82 -6.61
CA LEU A 147 -5.80 -4.57 -7.22
C LEU A 147 -7.03 -4.00 -6.52
N ASN A 148 -7.81 -4.85 -5.86
CA ASN A 148 -8.92 -4.39 -5.03
C ASN A 148 -8.44 -3.97 -3.63
N GLN A 149 -7.64 -4.83 -2.99
CA GLN A 149 -7.32 -4.71 -1.56
C GLN A 149 -6.28 -3.63 -1.26
N ILE A 150 -5.19 -3.55 -2.02
CA ILE A 150 -4.05 -2.70 -1.68
C ILE A 150 -4.38 -1.21 -1.88
N PRO A 151 -5.02 -0.77 -2.99
CA PRO A 151 -5.45 0.62 -3.11
C PRO A 151 -6.43 1.04 -2.02
N LEU A 152 -7.36 0.16 -1.64
CA LEU A 152 -8.31 0.42 -0.55
C LEU A 152 -7.58 0.69 0.76
N GLN A 153 -6.59 -0.13 1.11
CA GLN A 153 -5.78 0.08 2.32
C GLN A 153 -5.09 1.45 2.31
N ALA A 154 -4.47 1.84 1.19
CA ALA A 154 -3.84 3.15 1.06
C ALA A 154 -4.82 4.29 1.30
N VAL A 155 -6.01 4.23 0.66
CA VAL A 155 -7.05 5.24 0.80
C VAL A 155 -7.58 5.30 2.22
N VAL A 156 -7.87 4.16 2.86
CA VAL A 156 -8.40 4.12 4.23
C VAL A 156 -7.40 4.71 5.22
N PHE A 157 -6.13 4.31 5.18
CA PHE A 157 -5.13 4.85 6.10
C PHE A 157 -4.91 6.35 5.88
N ALA A 158 -4.82 6.78 4.62
CA ALA A 158 -4.66 8.18 4.28
C ALA A 158 -5.89 9.02 4.73
N ALA A 159 -7.10 8.50 4.54
CA ALA A 159 -8.34 9.17 4.94
C ALA A 159 -8.41 9.35 6.47
N VAL A 160 -8.07 8.32 7.24
CA VAL A 160 -8.04 8.41 8.72
C VAL A 160 -7.02 9.46 9.17
N ALA A 161 -5.81 9.44 8.60
CA ALA A 161 -4.77 10.40 8.94
C ALA A 161 -5.16 11.84 8.58
N ALA A 162 -5.73 12.05 7.39
CA ALA A 162 -6.23 13.35 6.94
C ALA A 162 -7.36 13.86 7.84
N TRP A 163 -8.31 12.99 8.19
CA TRP A 163 -9.44 13.34 9.04
C TRP A 163 -9.00 13.75 10.45
N VAL A 164 -8.09 12.99 11.07
CA VAL A 164 -7.55 13.33 12.39
C VAL A 164 -6.78 14.64 12.37
N ARG A 165 -6.05 14.93 11.29
CA ARG A 165 -5.37 16.22 11.12
C ARG A 165 -6.33 17.38 10.91
N TYR A 166 -7.45 17.17 10.23
CA TYR A 166 -8.48 18.19 10.05
C TYR A 166 -9.14 18.58 11.38
N LEU A 167 -9.29 17.62 12.31
CA LEU A 167 -9.92 17.84 13.61
C LEU A 167 -8.99 18.40 14.70
N ARG A 168 -7.68 18.49 14.45
CA ARG A 168 -6.67 18.98 15.41
C ARG A 168 -6.19 20.37 15.03
#